data_AF-A0A7V3RW50-F1
#
_entry.id   AF-A0A7V3RW50-F1
#
_cell.length_a   1.000
_cell.length_b   1.000
_cell.length_c   1.000
_cell.angle_alpha   90.00
_cell.angle_beta   90.00
_cell.angle_gamma   90.00
#
_symmetry.space_group_name_H-M   'P 1'
#
loop_
_entity.id
_entity.type
_entity.pdbx_description
1 polymer ?
#
loop_
_entity_poly.entity_id
_entity_poly.type
_entity_poly.pdbx_seq_one_letter_code
_entity_poly.pdbx_strand_id
1 'polypeptide(L)'
;EVHRVIQYLLREQVSVRDLVHILEILGDWAPHTRNPRILAEYVRAGLGRAITKRYVDENGRLPAMLLDPALEETLLGSLKRNEVETYLALDPDLARKVVLSIQKALEPHLQRPHPPVLLCDSSLRPHLRQLIERYIPTLAVLSHQEVDREVMVETLEIVRLSHDG
;
A
#
# COMPACT_ATOMS: atom_id res chain seq x y z
N GLU A 1 17.85 10.59 -9.28
CA GLU A 1 16.45 10.16 -9.04
C GLU A 1 16.19 8.66 -9.12
N VAL A 2 16.68 7.90 -10.11
CA VAL A 2 16.43 6.43 -10.21
C VAL A 2 16.79 5.67 -8.93
N HIS A 3 17.92 6.01 -8.28
CA HIS A 3 18.31 5.37 -7.01
C HIS A 3 17.25 5.55 -5.90
N ARG A 4 16.55 6.69 -5.85
CA ARG A 4 15.51 6.96 -4.84
C ARG A 4 14.27 6.11 -5.10
N VAL A 5 13.88 5.95 -6.36
CA VAL A 5 12.80 5.05 -6.75
C VAL A 5 13.11 3.62 -6.28
N ILE A 6 14.30 3.13 -6.59
CA ILE A 6 14.75 1.79 -6.15
C ILE A 6 14.74 1.67 -4.62
N GLN A 7 15.17 2.71 -3.89
CA GLN A 7 15.09 2.73 -2.43
C GLN A 7 13.65 2.63 -1.90
N TYR A 8 12.68 3.32 -2.52
CA TYR A 8 11.27 3.19 -2.14
C TYR A 8 10.74 1.79 -2.40
N LEU A 9 11.03 1.21 -3.57
CA LEU A 9 10.64 -0.16 -3.90
C LEU A 9 11.19 -1.16 -2.87
N LEU A 10 12.49 -1.07 -2.55
CA LEU A 10 13.15 -1.97 -1.60
C LEU A 10 12.63 -1.81 -0.16
N ARG A 11 12.31 -0.58 0.28
CA ARG A 11 11.69 -0.33 1.61
C ARG A 11 10.34 -1.02 1.77
N GLU A 12 9.64 -1.21 0.67
CA GLU A 12 8.37 -1.93 0.62
C GLU A 12 8.54 -3.39 0.16
N GLN A 13 9.78 -3.87 0.19
CA GLN A 13 10.20 -5.20 -0.20
C GLN A 13 9.85 -5.56 -1.65
N VAL A 14 9.61 -4.60 -2.55
CA VAL A 14 9.34 -4.88 -3.97
C VAL A 14 10.63 -5.34 -4.66
N SER A 15 10.52 -6.40 -5.48
CA SER A 15 11.64 -6.93 -6.24
C SER A 15 12.10 -5.94 -7.30
N VAL A 16 13.40 -5.65 -7.33
CA VAL A 16 14.04 -4.79 -8.35
C VAL A 16 14.87 -5.61 -9.35
N ARG A 17 14.58 -6.91 -9.50
CA ARG A 17 15.30 -7.80 -10.41
C ARG A 17 15.01 -7.50 -11.88
N ASP A 18 13.78 -7.11 -12.19
CA ASP A 18 13.37 -6.73 -13.54
C ASP A 18 13.68 -5.25 -13.79
N LEU A 19 14.99 -4.93 -13.85
CA LEU A 19 15.45 -3.55 -14.04
C LEU A 19 15.05 -2.99 -15.41
N VAL A 20 14.91 -3.84 -16.43
CA VAL A 20 14.51 -3.39 -17.78
C VAL A 20 13.11 -2.80 -17.72
N HIS A 21 12.13 -3.56 -17.22
CA HIS A 21 10.76 -3.09 -17.11
C HIS A 21 10.62 -1.87 -16.18
N ILE A 22 11.39 -1.84 -15.07
CA ILE A 22 11.45 -0.66 -14.18
C ILE A 22 11.92 0.58 -14.95
N LEU A 23 12.99 0.46 -15.74
CA LEU A 23 13.55 1.59 -16.49
C LEU A 23 12.64 2.04 -17.63
N GLU A 24 11.92 1.13 -18.28
CA GLU A 24 10.90 1.45 -19.28
C GLU A 24 9.80 2.34 -18.68
N ILE A 25 9.18 1.89 -17.58
CA ILE A 25 8.13 2.67 -16.88
C ILE A 25 8.68 4.04 -16.45
N LEU A 26 9.92 4.08 -15.93
CA LEU A 26 10.55 5.35 -15.57
C LEU A 26 10.79 6.26 -16.78
N GLY A 27 11.14 5.70 -17.93
CA GLY A 27 11.28 6.43 -19.19
C GLY A 27 9.97 7.09 -19.62
N ASP A 28 8.86 6.36 -19.50
CA ASP A 28 7.53 6.84 -19.86
C ASP A 28 7.02 7.96 -18.94
N TRP A 29 7.29 7.87 -17.63
CA TRP A 29 6.75 8.80 -16.64
C TRP A 29 7.69 9.93 -16.22
N ALA A 30 8.99 9.84 -16.49
CA ALA A 30 9.98 10.89 -16.18
C ALA A 30 9.68 12.27 -16.82
N PRO A 31 9.03 12.38 -18.00
CA PRO A 31 8.60 13.67 -18.55
C PRO A 31 7.45 14.32 -17.75
N HIS A 32 6.62 13.52 -17.07
CA HIS A 32 5.42 14.00 -16.37
C HIS A 32 5.69 14.38 -14.91
N THR A 33 6.66 13.75 -14.27
CA THR A 33 7.00 14.04 -12.87
C THR A 33 8.47 13.76 -12.58
N ARG A 34 9.05 14.58 -11.70
CA ARG A 34 10.39 14.37 -11.12
C ARG A 34 10.34 13.87 -9.68
N ASN A 35 9.15 13.68 -9.12
CA ASN A 35 8.99 13.22 -7.74
C ASN A 35 9.26 11.70 -7.68
N PRO A 36 10.33 11.24 -7.00
CA PRO A 36 10.70 9.83 -6.96
C PRO A 36 9.67 8.94 -6.26
N ARG A 37 8.85 9.49 -5.36
CA ARG A 37 7.77 8.73 -4.71
C ARG A 37 6.65 8.43 -5.70
N ILE A 38 6.24 9.43 -6.49
CA ILE A 38 5.21 9.23 -7.53
C ILE A 38 5.72 8.27 -8.61
N LEU A 39 6.98 8.41 -9.03
CA LEU A 39 7.61 7.47 -9.97
C LEU A 39 7.64 6.03 -9.41
N ALA A 40 7.86 5.86 -8.10
CA ALA A 40 7.79 4.55 -7.47
C ALA A 40 6.38 3.95 -7.54
N GLU A 41 5.32 4.74 -7.39
CA GLU A 41 3.93 4.26 -7.56
C GLU A 41 3.65 3.78 -8.98
N TYR A 42 4.11 4.51 -10.01
CA TYR A 42 3.97 4.05 -11.39
C TYR A 42 4.71 2.74 -11.65
N VAL A 43 5.94 2.62 -11.12
CA VAL A 43 6.70 1.37 -11.22
C VAL A 43 5.98 0.24 -10.48
N ARG A 44 5.46 0.48 -9.28
CA ARG A 44 4.70 -0.54 -8.54
C ARG A 44 3.47 -0.99 -9.30
N ALA A 45 2.71 -0.07 -9.89
CA ALA A 45 1.55 -0.39 -10.72
C ALA A 45 1.92 -1.28 -11.92
N GLY A 46 3.01 -0.95 -12.64
CA GLY A 46 3.50 -1.79 -13.75
C GLY A 46 4.04 -3.15 -13.29
N LEU A 47 4.55 -3.24 -12.06
CA LEU A 47 5.00 -4.49 -11.43
C LEU A 47 3.88 -5.24 -10.69
N GLY A 48 2.62 -4.78 -10.74
CA GLY A 48 1.51 -5.26 -9.91
C GLY A 48 1.42 -6.79 -9.84
N ARG A 49 1.39 -7.46 -10.99
CA ARG A 49 1.39 -8.93 -11.09
C ARG A 49 2.52 -9.60 -10.31
N ALA A 50 3.74 -9.06 -10.40
CA ALA A 50 4.90 -9.61 -9.70
C ALA A 50 4.84 -9.33 -8.19
N ILE A 51 4.27 -8.20 -7.78
CA ILE A 51 4.02 -7.86 -6.38
C ILE A 51 2.94 -8.81 -5.81
N THR A 52 1.77 -8.90 -6.44
CA THR A 52 0.64 -9.73 -5.99
C THR A 52 1.01 -11.20 -5.87
N LYS A 53 1.77 -11.75 -6.82
CA LYS A 53 2.19 -13.16 -6.81
C LYS A 53 2.95 -13.57 -5.53
N ARG A 54 3.54 -12.62 -4.81
CA ARG A 54 4.24 -12.92 -3.55
C ARG A 54 3.31 -13.08 -2.34
N TYR A 55 2.07 -12.65 -2.47
CA TYR A 55 1.11 -12.59 -1.37
C TYR A 55 -0.10 -13.51 -1.60
N VAL A 56 -0.16 -14.20 -2.75
CA VAL A 56 -1.19 -15.21 -2.98
C VAL A 56 -0.86 -16.50 -2.22
N ASP A 57 -1.90 -17.17 -1.72
CA ASP A 57 -1.81 -18.48 -1.11
C ASP A 57 -1.63 -19.60 -2.15
N GLU A 58 -1.51 -20.84 -1.67
CA GLU A 58 -1.36 -22.03 -2.50
C GLU A 58 -2.54 -22.27 -3.47
N ASN A 59 -3.70 -21.66 -3.20
CA ASN A 59 -4.90 -21.73 -4.03
C ASN A 59 -5.02 -20.52 -4.98
N GLY A 60 -4.00 -19.66 -5.05
CA GLY A 60 -4.01 -18.46 -5.89
C GLY A 60 -4.89 -17.32 -5.37
N ARG A 61 -5.27 -17.35 -4.10
CA ARG A 61 -6.11 -16.32 -3.46
C ARG A 61 -5.24 -15.33 -2.72
N LEU A 62 -5.57 -14.04 -2.77
CA LEU A 62 -4.87 -13.00 -2.01
C LEU A 62 -5.58 -12.77 -0.68
N PRO A 63 -5.03 -13.22 0.47
CA PRO A 63 -5.61 -12.91 1.76
C PRO A 63 -5.42 -11.42 2.03
N ALA A 64 -6.50 -10.69 2.30
CA ALA A 64 -6.46 -9.25 2.45
C ALA A 64 -7.27 -8.77 3.66
N MET A 65 -6.76 -7.72 4.31
CA MET A 65 -7.54 -6.85 5.15
C MET A 65 -8.00 -5.66 4.30
N LEU A 66 -9.28 -5.31 4.40
CA LEU A 66 -9.85 -4.15 3.71
C LEU A 66 -10.10 -3.03 4.71
N LEU A 67 -10.11 -1.79 4.25
CA LEU A 67 -10.61 -0.67 5.04
C LEU A 67 -12.14 -0.68 5.00
N ASP A 68 -12.78 -0.36 6.13
CA ASP A 68 -14.20 -0.03 6.12
C ASP A 68 -14.45 1.20 5.23
N PRO A 69 -15.51 1.23 4.41
CA PRO A 69 -15.75 2.32 3.47
C PRO A 69 -15.75 3.72 4.12
N ALA A 70 -16.29 3.86 5.33
CA ALA A 70 -16.31 5.14 6.04
C ALA A 70 -14.91 5.58 6.48
N LEU A 71 -14.07 4.61 6.89
CA LEU A 71 -12.67 4.86 7.21
C LEU A 71 -11.89 5.25 5.95
N GLU A 72 -12.08 4.53 4.85
CA GLU A 72 -11.41 4.84 3.59
C GLU A 72 -11.79 6.23 3.07
N GLU A 73 -13.08 6.58 3.08
CA GLU A 73 -13.57 7.92 2.72
C GLU A 73 -12.94 9.01 3.60
N THR A 74 -12.86 8.77 4.91
CA THR A 74 -12.22 9.70 5.85
C THR A 74 -10.74 9.92 5.48
N LEU A 75 -10.00 8.84 5.25
CA LEU A 75 -8.57 8.91 4.90
C LEU A 75 -8.34 9.59 3.55
N LEU A 76 -9.18 9.31 2.56
CA LEU A 76 -9.14 9.96 1.25
C LEU A 76 -9.44 11.47 1.36
N GLY A 77 -10.45 11.86 2.14
CA GLY A 77 -10.78 13.28 2.39
C GLY A 77 -9.69 14.05 3.13
N SER A 78 -8.85 13.33 3.90
CA SER A 78 -7.67 13.86 4.57
C SER A 78 -6.44 13.99 3.68
N LEU A 79 -6.46 13.50 2.44
CA LEU A 79 -5.39 13.77 1.49
C LEU A 79 -5.40 15.25 1.10
N LYS A 80 -4.27 15.92 1.33
CA LYS A 80 -4.05 17.30 0.93
C LYS A 80 -2.86 17.37 -0.02
N ARG A 81 -2.94 18.29 -0.97
CA ARG A 81 -1.87 18.56 -1.91
C ARG A 81 -1.31 19.94 -1.63
N ASN A 82 0.00 20.02 -1.42
CA ASN A 82 0.73 21.28 -1.49
C ASN A 82 1.46 21.38 -2.85
N GLU A 83 2.27 22.43 -3.03
CA GLU A 83 3.00 22.66 -4.28
C GLU A 83 4.00 21.53 -4.63
N VAL A 84 4.43 20.74 -3.64
CA VAL A 84 5.53 19.78 -3.75
C VAL A 84 5.04 18.33 -3.74
N GLU A 85 4.08 18.00 -2.88
CA GLU A 85 3.58 16.65 -2.68
C GLU A 85 2.14 16.58 -2.17
N THR A 86 1.53 15.42 -2.38
CA THR A 86 0.33 15.00 -1.66
C THR A 86 0.75 14.36 -0.33
N TYR A 87 0.03 14.63 0.74
CA TYR A 87 0.26 14.05 2.05
C TYR A 87 -1.06 13.83 2.80
N LEU A 88 -1.02 12.92 3.77
CA LEU A 88 -2.17 12.57 4.60
C LEU A 88 -2.22 13.49 5.82
N ALA A 89 -3.13 14.46 5.79
CA ALA A 89 -3.31 15.48 6.82
C ALA A 89 -4.31 15.02 7.89
N LEU A 90 -3.87 14.11 8.75
CA LEU A 90 -4.64 13.65 9.90
C LEU A 90 -4.23 14.40 11.16
N ASP A 91 -5.18 14.63 12.06
CA ASP A 91 -4.82 14.98 13.44
C ASP A 91 -4.11 13.78 14.12
N PRO A 92 -3.25 14.03 15.12
CA PRO A 92 -2.46 12.96 15.75
C PRO A 92 -3.30 11.85 16.41
N ASP A 93 -4.50 12.17 16.90
CA ASP A 93 -5.35 11.20 17.57
C ASP A 93 -5.99 10.24 16.57
N LEU A 94 -6.51 10.77 15.46
CA LEU A 94 -7.02 9.94 14.37
C LEU A 94 -5.91 9.08 13.76
N ALA A 95 -4.72 9.64 13.49
CA ALA A 95 -3.59 8.89 12.98
C ALA A 95 -3.24 7.69 13.89
N ARG A 96 -3.18 7.91 15.20
CA ARG A 96 -2.96 6.86 16.20
C ARG A 96 -4.08 5.82 16.21
N LYS A 97 -5.35 6.25 16.16
CA LYS A 97 -6.51 5.34 16.11
C LYS A 97 -6.48 4.45 14.87
N VAL A 98 -6.12 5.00 13.70
CA VAL A 98 -5.96 4.24 12.44
C VAL A 98 -4.88 3.18 12.60
N VAL A 99 -3.69 3.54 13.06
CA VAL A 99 -2.57 2.59 13.25
C VAL A 99 -2.97 1.47 14.22
N LEU A 100 -3.57 1.80 15.37
CA LEU A 100 -4.02 0.81 16.35
C LEU A 100 -5.11 -0.12 15.78
N SER A 101 -6.03 0.42 14.99
CA SER A 101 -7.09 -0.38 14.36
C SER A 101 -6.51 -1.39 13.36
N ILE A 102 -5.51 -0.97 12.57
CA ILE A 102 -4.80 -1.87 11.64
C ILE A 102 -4.02 -2.94 12.42
N GLN A 103 -3.35 -2.58 13.51
CA GLN A 103 -2.62 -3.54 14.36
C GLN A 103 -3.55 -4.61 14.94
N LYS A 104 -4.69 -4.19 15.50
CA LYS A 104 -5.70 -5.10 16.06
C LYS A 104 -6.29 -6.03 14.99
N ALA A 105 -6.55 -5.52 13.80
CA ALA A 105 -7.03 -6.33 12.68
C ALA A 105 -5.99 -7.36 12.20
N LEU A 106 -4.71 -7.01 12.26
CA LEU A 106 -3.62 -7.90 11.83
C LEU A 106 -3.32 -9.01 12.85
N GLU A 107 -3.45 -8.73 14.14
CA GLU A 107 -3.00 -9.60 15.24
C GLU A 107 -3.48 -11.06 15.13
N PRO A 108 -4.76 -11.37 14.85
CA PRO A 108 -5.25 -12.75 14.73
C PRO A 108 -4.65 -13.52 13.54
N HIS A 109 -3.99 -12.82 12.61
CA HIS A 109 -3.54 -13.37 11.35
C HIS A 109 -2.02 -13.50 11.23
N LEU A 110 -1.26 -13.01 12.22
CA LEU A 110 0.21 -13.02 12.21
C LEU A 110 0.82 -14.43 12.12
N GLN A 111 0.12 -15.45 12.61
CA GLN A 111 0.58 -16.85 12.62
C GLN A 111 0.09 -17.66 11.41
N ARG A 112 -0.61 -17.03 10.46
CA ARG A 112 -1.02 -17.72 9.23
C ARG A 112 0.21 -17.99 8.35
N PRO A 113 0.23 -19.11 7.60
CA PRO A 113 1.28 -19.35 6.61
C PRO A 113 1.38 -18.21 5.58
N HIS A 114 0.24 -17.61 5.24
CA HIS A 114 0.12 -16.44 4.38
C HIS A 114 -0.64 -15.34 5.15
N PRO A 115 0.08 -14.45 5.86
CA PRO A 115 -0.52 -13.29 6.52
C PRO A 115 -1.14 -12.34 5.49
N PRO A 116 -2.22 -11.63 5.85
CA PRO A 116 -2.91 -10.76 4.91
C PRO A 116 -2.08 -9.52 4.56
N VAL A 117 -2.35 -9.00 3.38
CA VAL A 117 -1.95 -7.64 2.99
C VAL A 117 -3.03 -6.64 3.39
N LEU A 118 -2.68 -5.36 3.50
CA LEU A 118 -3.67 -4.28 3.59
C LEU A 118 -3.95 -3.76 2.17
N LEU A 119 -5.21 -3.82 1.73
CA LEU A 119 -5.63 -3.34 0.42
C LEU A 119 -6.38 -2.01 0.54
N CYS A 120 -6.07 -1.05 -0.33
CA CYS A 120 -6.71 0.27 -0.34
C CYS A 120 -6.73 0.91 -1.73
N ASP A 121 -7.32 2.10 -1.84
CA ASP A 121 -7.20 2.94 -3.03
C ASP A 121 -5.74 3.28 -3.40
N SER A 122 -5.50 3.44 -4.71
CA SER A 122 -4.16 3.73 -5.26
C SER A 122 -3.63 5.10 -4.84
N SER A 123 -4.51 6.07 -4.67
CA SER A 123 -4.16 7.41 -4.20
C SER A 123 -3.81 7.41 -2.71
N LEU A 124 -4.37 6.48 -1.94
CA LEU A 124 -4.16 6.37 -0.49
C LEU A 124 -2.91 5.56 -0.14
N ARG A 125 -2.62 4.51 -0.92
CA ARG A 125 -1.57 3.51 -0.66
C ARG A 125 -0.20 4.07 -0.21
N PRO A 126 0.44 5.03 -0.91
CA PRO A 126 1.76 5.52 -0.48
C PRO A 126 1.72 6.24 0.86
N HIS A 127 0.60 6.92 1.14
CA HIS A 127 0.43 7.67 2.39
C HIS A 127 0.06 6.76 3.55
N LEU A 128 -0.79 5.76 3.30
CA LEU A 128 -1.11 4.73 4.28
C LEU A 128 0.12 3.89 4.64
N ARG A 129 0.94 3.52 3.65
CA ARG A 129 2.22 2.84 3.91
C ARG A 129 3.13 3.70 4.78
N GLN A 130 3.29 4.99 4.46
CA GLN A 130 4.10 5.91 5.26
C GLN A 130 3.56 6.08 6.70
N LEU A 131 2.24 6.08 6.88
CA LEU A 131 1.63 6.17 8.20
C LEU A 131 1.99 4.96 9.08
N ILE A 132 1.99 3.75 8.51
CA ILE A 132 2.15 2.51 9.27
C ILE A 132 3.59 1.96 9.32
N GLU A 133 4.49 2.39 8.42
CA GLU A 133 5.81 1.73 8.22
C GLU A 133 6.66 1.66 9.50
N ARG A 134 6.52 2.65 10.39
CA ARG A 134 7.26 2.70 11.66
C ARG A 134 6.72 1.75 12.72
N TYR A 135 5.45 1.36 12.62
CA TYR A 135 4.74 0.58 13.63
C TYR A 135 4.51 -0.87 13.18
N ILE A 136 4.34 -1.09 11.88
CA ILE A 136 4.05 -2.39 11.26
C ILE A 136 4.91 -2.55 9.98
N PRO A 137 6.25 -2.59 10.10
CA PRO A 137 7.14 -2.58 8.94
C PRO A 137 6.93 -3.78 8.00
N THR A 138 6.45 -4.91 8.52
CA THR A 138 6.21 -6.16 7.80
C THR A 138 4.88 -6.22 7.07
N LEU A 139 3.91 -5.36 7.40
CA LEU A 139 2.61 -5.35 6.73
C LEU A 139 2.75 -4.72 5.34
N ALA A 140 2.51 -5.52 4.31
CA ALA A 140 2.44 -5.05 2.94
C ALA A 140 1.15 -4.25 2.72
N VAL A 141 1.27 -3.09 2.08
CA VAL A 141 0.13 -2.27 1.65
C VAL A 141 0.10 -2.31 0.13
N LEU A 142 -0.98 -2.84 -0.43
CA LEU A 142 -1.22 -2.88 -1.86
C LEU A 142 -2.36 -1.94 -2.25
N SER A 143 -2.29 -1.43 -3.48
CA SER A 143 -3.43 -0.78 -4.10
C SER A 143 -4.27 -1.76 -4.90
N HIS A 144 -5.54 -1.43 -5.13
CA HIS A 144 -6.39 -2.20 -6.04
C HIS A 144 -5.82 -2.31 -7.47
N GLN A 145 -5.05 -1.31 -7.93
CA GLN A 145 -4.42 -1.33 -9.26
C GLN A 145 -3.28 -2.34 -9.37
N GLU A 146 -2.65 -2.72 -8.25
CA GLU A 146 -1.56 -3.68 -8.25
C GLU A 146 -2.06 -5.12 -8.32
N VAL A 147 -3.29 -5.38 -7.89
CA VAL A 147 -3.87 -6.73 -7.84
C VAL A 147 -4.21 -7.20 -9.25
N ASP A 148 -3.59 -8.31 -9.66
CA ASP A 148 -3.89 -8.99 -10.92
C ASP A 148 -5.38 -9.38 -10.96
N ARG A 149 -6.04 -9.13 -12.10
CA ARG A 149 -7.49 -9.35 -12.27
C ARG A 149 -7.89 -10.82 -12.13
N GLU A 150 -6.95 -11.74 -12.36
CA GLU A 150 -7.18 -13.17 -12.22
C GLU A 150 -7.12 -13.65 -10.76
N VAL A 151 -6.60 -12.81 -9.85
CA VAL A 151 -6.44 -13.16 -8.44
C VAL A 151 -7.72 -12.88 -7.67
N MET A 152 -8.26 -13.92 -7.02
CA MET A 152 -9.38 -13.76 -6.12
C MET A 152 -8.92 -13.18 -4.78
N VAL A 153 -9.46 -12.03 -4.40
CA VAL A 153 -9.23 -11.43 -3.08
C VAL A 153 -10.08 -12.17 -2.03
N GLU A 154 -9.42 -12.75 -1.04
CA GLU A 154 -10.07 -13.34 0.14
C GLU A 154 -10.02 -12.33 1.29
N THR A 155 -11.15 -11.70 1.60
CA THR A 155 -11.25 -10.76 2.71
C THR A 155 -11.22 -11.51 4.04
N LEU A 156 -10.15 -11.32 4.81
CA LEU A 156 -9.99 -11.92 6.14
C LEU A 156 -10.51 -11.02 7.25
N GLU A 157 -10.36 -9.70 7.11
CA GLU A 157 -10.76 -8.73 8.12
C GLU A 157 -11.12 -7.38 7.47
N ILE A 158 -12.01 -6.63 8.11
CA ILE A 158 -12.34 -5.25 7.74
C ILE A 158 -11.91 -4.32 8.88
N VAL A 159 -10.92 -3.48 8.60
CA VAL A 159 -10.38 -2.49 9.52
C VAL A 159 -11.39 -1.38 9.73
N ARG A 160 -11.83 -1.22 10.99
CA ARG A 160 -12.76 -0.17 11.42
C ARG A 160 -12.11 0.67 12.50
N LEU A 161 -12.41 1.97 12.53
CA LEU A 161 -12.09 2.77 13.69
C LEU A 161 -12.91 2.24 14.87
N SER A 162 -12.23 1.92 15.97
CA SER A 162 -12.92 1.64 17.22
C SER A 162 -13.73 2.88 17.59
N HIS A 163 -15.06 2.74 17.70
CA HIS A 163 -15.84 3.73 18.44
C HIS A 163 -15.47 3.57 19.91
N ASP A 164 -14.77 4.55 20.46
CA ASP A 164 -14.67 4.67 21.91
C ASP A 164 -16.11 4.91 22.40
N GLY A 165 -16.70 3.89 23.00
CA GLY A 165 -17.97 3.98 23.72
C GLY A 165 -17.81 4.65 25.07
#